data_AF-A0A921B786-F1
#
_entry.id   AF-A0A921B786-F1
#
_cell.length_a   1.000
_cell.length_b   1.000
_cell.length_c   1.000
_cell.angle_alpha   90.00
_cell.angle_beta   90.00
_cell.angle_gamma   90.00
#
_symmetry.space_group_name_H-M   'P 1'
#
loop_
_entity.id
_entity.type
_entity.pdbx_description
1 polymer ?
#
loop_
_entity_poly.entity_id
_entity_poly.type
_entity_poly.pdbx_seq_one_letter_code
_entity_poly.pdbx_strand_id
1 'polypeptide(L)'
;MANKLLKDHDKEFEAIAGFLLEHETIDFDQFVAIIDGKDPLLASPMATETPNSSDDPPMPQMKRERSTDTQIRSLKSLRADEN
;
A
#
# COMPACT_ATOMS: atom_id res chain seq x y z
N MET A 1 -13.88 28.71 6.38
CA MET A 1 -13.49 29.12 5.00
C MET A 1 -13.07 27.92 4.16
N ALA A 2 -12.09 27.10 4.57
CA ALA A 2 -11.69 25.89 3.82
C ALA A 2 -12.84 24.90 3.59
N ASN A 3 -13.64 24.58 4.62
CA ASN A 3 -14.79 23.67 4.48
C ASN A 3 -15.88 24.16 3.50
N LYS A 4 -15.97 25.47 3.25
CA LYS A 4 -16.92 26.00 2.26
C LYS A 4 -16.34 25.83 0.85
N LEU A 5 -15.07 26.18 0.68
CA LEU A 5 -14.35 26.00 -0.59
C LEU A 5 -14.34 24.54 -1.03
N LEU A 6 -14.11 23.60 -0.12
CA LEU A 6 -14.16 22.16 -0.40
C LEU A 6 -15.56 21.69 -0.84
N LYS A 7 -16.63 22.28 -0.27
CA LYS A 7 -18.01 21.97 -0.68
C LYS A 7 -18.39 22.59 -2.02
N ASP A 8 -17.84 23.77 -2.32
CA ASP A 8 -18.11 24.46 -3.58
C ASP A 8 -17.43 23.76 -4.78
N HIS A 9 -16.45 22.88 -4.52
CA HIS A 9 -15.67 22.13 -5.53
C HIS A 9 -15.79 20.59 -5.37
N ASP A 10 -16.94 20.10 -4.89
CA ASP A 10 -17.13 18.68 -4.57
C ASP A 10 -16.90 17.75 -5.77
N LYS A 11 -17.39 18.17 -6.94
CA LYS A 11 -17.27 17.43 -8.21
C LYS A 11 -15.83 17.32 -8.67
N GLU A 12 -15.07 18.40 -8.60
CA GLU A 12 -13.67 18.39 -8.99
C GLU A 12 -12.85 17.48 -8.05
N PHE A 13 -13.15 17.49 -6.75
CA PHE A 13 -12.53 16.56 -5.80
C PHE A 13 -12.89 15.10 -6.06
N GLU A 14 -14.14 14.81 -6.40
CA GLU A 14 -14.57 13.44 -6.74
C GLU A 14 -13.87 12.96 -8.01
N ALA A 15 -13.71 13.82 -9.02
CA ALA A 15 -12.96 13.52 -10.23
C ALA A 15 -11.46 13.28 -9.94
N ILE A 16 -10.83 14.11 -9.11
CA ILE A 16 -9.43 13.92 -8.68
C ILE A 16 -9.27 12.60 -7.93
N ALA A 17 -10.19 12.29 -7.01
CA ALA A 17 -10.14 11.05 -6.24
C ALA A 17 -10.34 9.82 -7.14
N GLY A 18 -11.29 9.87 -8.07
CA GLY A 18 -11.50 8.82 -9.07
C GLY A 18 -10.26 8.57 -9.90
N PHE A 19 -9.64 9.63 -10.41
CA PHE A 19 -8.41 9.53 -11.19
C PHE A 19 -7.25 8.90 -10.39
N LEU A 20 -7.06 9.33 -9.14
CA LEU A 20 -6.02 8.78 -8.27
C LEU A 20 -6.27 7.33 -7.85
N LEU A 21 -7.52 6.88 -7.78
CA LEU A 21 -7.84 5.48 -7.54
C LEU A 21 -7.44 4.58 -8.71
N GLU A 22 -7.49 5.10 -9.95
CA GLU A 22 -7.16 4.35 -11.16
C GLU A 22 -5.66 4.40 -11.48
N HIS A 23 -5.00 5.52 -11.20
CA HIS A 23 -3.65 5.81 -11.69
C HIS A 23 -2.58 6.01 -10.61
N GLU A 24 -2.94 5.96 -9.32
CA GLU A 24 -2.09 6.16 -8.12
C GLU A 24 -1.50 7.58 -7.98
N THR A 25 -1.10 8.20 -9.09
CA THR A 25 -0.41 9.49 -9.16
C THR A 25 -1.13 10.43 -10.11
N ILE A 26 -0.88 11.73 -9.92
CA ILE A 26 -1.40 12.80 -10.78
C ILE A 26 -0.34 13.87 -10.96
N ASP A 27 -0.08 14.26 -12.20
CA ASP A 27 0.80 15.37 -12.54
C ASP A 27 0.06 16.72 -12.46
N PHE A 28 0.84 17.81 -12.40
CA PHE A 28 0.29 19.16 -12.31
C PHE A 28 -0.69 19.50 -13.44
N ASP A 29 -0.33 19.21 -14.70
CA ASP A 29 -1.17 19.54 -15.86
C ASP A 29 -2.47 18.72 -15.87
N GLN A 30 -2.42 17.49 -15.37
CA GLN A 30 -3.60 16.62 -15.21
C GLN A 30 -4.51 17.13 -14.11
N PHE A 31 -3.94 17.55 -12.96
CA PHE A 31 -4.70 18.15 -11.88
C PHE A 31 -5.46 19.39 -12.36
N VAL A 32 -4.78 20.30 -13.06
CA VAL A 32 -5.42 21.50 -13.64
C VAL A 32 -6.48 21.13 -14.66
N ALA A 33 -6.24 20.13 -15.52
CA ALA A 33 -7.22 19.66 -16.48
C ALA A 33 -8.50 19.14 -15.80
N ILE A 34 -8.39 18.41 -14.69
CA ILE A 34 -9.55 17.94 -13.93
C ILE A 34 -10.32 19.11 -13.30
N ILE A 35 -9.63 20.09 -12.71
CA ILE A 35 -10.26 21.32 -12.18
C ILE A 35 -11.01 22.08 -13.29
N ASP A 36 -10.47 22.10 -14.51
CA ASP A 36 -11.09 22.74 -15.68
C ASP A 36 -12.22 21.90 -16.31
N GLY A 37 -12.49 20.69 -15.82
CA GLY A 37 -13.47 19.76 -16.39
C GLY A 37 -13.05 19.18 -17.75
N LYS A 38 -11.74 19.09 -18.01
CA LYS A 38 -11.13 18.54 -19.22
C LYS A 38 -10.57 17.14 -18.96
N ASP A 39 -10.22 16.45 -20.03
CA ASP A 39 -9.57 15.14 -19.95
C ASP A 39 -8.10 15.27 -19.47
N PRO A 40 -7.74 14.69 -18.30
CA PRO A 40 -6.37 14.73 -17.79
C PRO A 40 -5.35 14.01 -18.68
N LEU A 41 -5.73 12.92 -19.35
CA LEU A 41 -4.80 12.12 -20.16
C LEU A 41 -4.44 12.79 -21.49
N LEU A 42 -5.27 13.73 -21.94
CA LEU A 42 -4.94 14.59 -23.09
C LEU A 42 -4.00 15.73 -22.71
N ALA A 43 -4.06 16.20 -21.45
CA ALA A 43 -3.19 17.26 -20.95
C ALA A 43 -1.77 16.76 -20.69
N SER A 44 -1.65 15.61 -20.04
CA SER A 44 -0.39 14.87 -19.91
C SER A 44 -0.68 13.38 -20.06
N PRO A 45 -0.20 12.73 -21.13
CA PRO A 45 -0.32 11.30 -21.29
C PRO A 45 0.48 10.58 -20.20
N MET A 46 -0.15 9.64 -19.49
CA MET A 46 0.59 8.79 -18.56
C MET A 46 1.34 7.71 -19.33
N ALA A 47 2.60 7.51 -18.97
CA ALA A 47 3.30 6.30 -19.35
C ALA A 47 2.53 5.13 -18.73
N THR A 48 2.08 4.19 -19.55
CA THR A 48 1.63 2.90 -19.04
C THR A 48 2.88 2.19 -18.55
N GLU A 49 3.20 2.34 -17.27
CA GLU A 49 4.04 1.38 -16.59
C GLU A 49 3.31 0.04 -16.81
N THR A 50 3.81 -0.79 -17.73
CA THR A 50 3.44 -2.20 -17.74
C THR A 50 3.58 -2.65 -16.30
N PRO A 51 2.60 -3.37 -15.71
CA PRO A 51 2.73 -3.81 -14.34
C PRO A 51 3.98 -4.66 -14.29
N ASN A 52 5.09 -4.06 -13.84
CA ASN A 52 6.19 -4.82 -13.32
C ASN A 52 5.53 -5.45 -12.12
N SER A 53 5.17 -6.74 -12.27
CA SER A 53 4.86 -7.62 -11.16
C SER A 53 5.77 -7.21 -10.03
N SER A 54 5.18 -6.67 -8.96
CA SER A 54 5.93 -6.18 -7.82
C SER A 54 6.93 -7.27 -7.47
N ASP A 55 8.22 -7.02 -7.68
CA ASP A 55 9.30 -7.81 -7.09
C ASP A 55 9.40 -7.42 -5.61
N ASP A 56 8.25 -7.24 -4.97
CA ASP A 56 8.15 -7.09 -3.53
C ASP A 56 8.67 -8.39 -2.96
N PRO A 57 9.80 -8.37 -2.24
CA PRO A 57 10.23 -9.54 -1.51
C PRO A 57 9.07 -9.95 -0.59
N PRO A 58 8.75 -11.26 -0.49
CA PRO A 58 7.62 -11.71 0.31
C PRO A 58 7.77 -11.13 1.71
N MET A 59 6.77 -10.34 2.13
CA MET A 59 6.71 -9.75 3.46
C MET A 59 6.97 -10.89 4.47
N PRO A 60 7.90 -10.76 5.43
CA PRO A 60 8.24 -11.85 6.32
C PRO A 60 6.99 -12.29 7.06
N GLN A 61 6.47 -13.48 6.74
CA GLN A 61 5.38 -14.07 7.49
C GLN A 61 5.91 -14.31 8.90
N MET A 62 5.51 -13.46 9.85
CA MET A 62 5.66 -13.76 11.27
C MET A 62 4.95 -15.09 11.53
N LYS A 63 5.74 -16.15 11.68
CA LYS A 63 5.24 -17.44 12.12
C LYS A 63 4.65 -17.21 13.50
N ARG A 64 3.32 -17.32 13.61
CA ARG A 64 2.65 -17.46 14.90
C ARG A 64 3.18 -18.74 15.54
N GLU A 65 4.14 -18.59 16.44
CA GLU A 65 4.63 -19.67 17.27
C GLU A 65 3.46 -20.14 18.14
N ARG A 66 2.84 -21.23 17.71
CA ARG A 66 1.93 -22.00 18.55
C ARG A 66 2.83 -22.71 19.56
N SER A 67 2.91 -22.15 20.78
CA SER A 67 3.57 -22.79 21.91
C SER A 67 3.02 -24.20 22.07
N THR A 68 3.85 -25.20 21.76
CA THR A 68 3.60 -26.59 22.16
C THR A 68 4.70 -27.00 23.11
N ASP A 69 4.30 -27.14 24.37
CA ASP A 69 5.02 -27.79 25.45
C ASP A 69 5.82 -29.01 24.97
N THR A 70 7.14 -28.86 24.82
CA THR A 70 8.05 -30.01 24.76
C THR A 70 9.39 -29.63 25.39
N GLN A 71 9.35 -29.13 26.63
CA GLN A 71 10.55 -28.97 27.47
C GLN A 71 10.66 -30.00 28.61
N ILE A 72 9.77 -31.01 28.68
CA ILE A 72 9.86 -32.09 29.68
C ILE A 72 10.45 -33.36 29.05
N ARG A 73 11.65 -33.31 28.46
CA ARG A 73 12.38 -34.57 28.19
C ARG A 73 13.89 -34.49 28.10
N SER A 74 14.48 -33.30 27.98
CA SER A 74 15.92 -33.20 27.67
C SER A 74 16.85 -33.06 28.90
N LEU A 75 16.35 -32.79 30.11
CA LEU A 75 17.21 -32.43 31.26
C LEU A 75 17.44 -33.53 32.32
N LYS A 76 17.17 -34.81 32.06
CA LYS A 76 17.45 -35.89 33.05
C LYS A 76 18.34 -37.04 32.57
N SER A 77 18.96 -36.94 31.41
CA SER A 77 19.82 -38.01 30.87
C SER A 77 21.33 -37.71 30.91
N LEU A 78 21.80 -36.78 31.74
CA LEU A 78 23.22 -36.35 31.73
C LEU A 78 23.90 -36.21 33.10
N ARG A 79 23.43 -36.93 34.12
CA ARG A 79 24.26 -37.20 35.32
C ARG A 79 24.06 -38.63 35.80
N ALA A 80 24.64 -39.55 35.03
CA ALA A 80 25.24 -40.75 35.59
C ALA A 80 26.70 -40.74 35.13
N ASP A 81 27.58 -41.05 36.08
CA ASP A 81 28.98 -41.44 35.91
C ASP A 81 30.00 -40.29 35.72
N GLU A 82 30.66 -39.91 36.82
CA GLU A 82 32.09 -40.17 37.07
C GLU A 82 32.59 -39.41 38.31
N ASN A 83 32.68 -40.13 39.45
CA ASN A 83 33.82 -40.24 40.39
C ASN A 83 33.36 -40.54 41.83
#